data_AF-A0A7J6RZR0-F1
#
_entry.id   AF-A0A7J6RZR0-F1
#
_cell.length_a   1.000
_cell.length_b   1.000
_cell.length_c   1.000
_cell.angle_alpha   90.00
_cell.angle_beta   90.00
_cell.angle_gamma   90.00
#
_symmetry.space_group_name_H-M   'P 1'
#
loop_
_entity.id
_entity.type
_entity.pdbx_description
1 polymer ?
#
loop_
_entity_poly.entity_id
_entity_poly.type
_entity_poly.pdbx_seq_one_letter_code
_entity_poly.pdbx_strand_id
1 'polypeptide(L)'
;KTRSISAEIAKAGAERDRILQDVSTASEAVEKIAEQKRNAEREVAAAQSELKSKSREIEMCLSMMGGHYDSGYEASSEWGDPPTLTAGQAASLAEGLADRGWAFVDDFIDMTAVEKMRTCWLDRYSTGTGDFERGRMGGGRSGQNIKYIEEGSRGDFVRWLSPQDDDCPVGYKWLRAGMDLLVQGLARNCRCAALEGVDTVVAQSSMVAIYPAARGGNGVGSRYIRHIDNPIGDGRILTVMVYLNPGGWSLDSHGGALRVFHAMEDVLEVATDICPSGGRLLVFLSDRVPHEVLPVTGALHRVAITTWYMDFAARARATCEEPSLAETEKLRNEMARMGGHSVDDDVTPA
;
A
#
# COMPACT_ATOMS: atom_id res chain seq x y z
N LYS A 1 63.05 47.29 -10.86
CA LYS A 1 62.32 46.08 -11.31
C LYS A 1 61.85 45.21 -10.14
N THR A 2 62.72 44.73 -9.26
CA THR A 2 62.36 43.83 -8.14
C THR A 2 61.30 44.39 -7.18
N ARG A 3 61.41 45.66 -6.75
CA ARG A 3 60.38 46.31 -5.89
C ARG A 3 58.99 46.43 -6.55
N SER A 4 58.94 46.55 -7.88
CA SER A 4 57.67 46.64 -8.64
C SER A 4 56.95 45.29 -8.66
N ILE A 5 57.71 44.22 -8.89
CA ILE A 5 57.19 42.84 -8.91
C ILE A 5 56.69 42.44 -7.51
N SER A 6 57.40 42.80 -6.45
CA SER A 6 56.95 42.54 -5.07
C SER A 6 55.62 43.23 -4.73
N ALA A 7 55.40 44.45 -5.22
CA ALA A 7 54.14 45.17 -5.01
C ALA A 7 52.97 44.54 -5.78
N GLU A 8 53.21 44.07 -7.01
CA GLU A 8 52.21 43.34 -7.80
C GLU A 8 51.84 42.00 -7.17
N ILE A 9 52.81 41.25 -6.63
CA ILE A 9 52.57 39.99 -5.91
C ILE A 9 51.72 40.24 -4.65
N ALA A 10 52.02 41.30 -3.88
CA ALA A 10 51.24 41.65 -2.70
C ALA A 10 49.79 42.03 -3.05
N LYS A 11 49.58 42.79 -4.14
CA LYS A 11 48.25 43.14 -4.64
C LYS A 11 47.47 41.91 -5.11
N ALA A 12 48.13 41.00 -5.83
CA ALA A 12 47.52 39.75 -6.27
C ALA A 12 47.18 38.82 -5.08
N GLY A 13 48.00 38.80 -4.03
CA GLY A 13 47.73 38.08 -2.79
C GLY A 13 46.49 38.61 -2.07
N ALA A 14 46.38 39.93 -1.91
CA ALA A 14 45.21 40.57 -1.30
C ALA A 14 43.92 40.32 -2.10
N GLU A 15 44.01 40.34 -3.44
CA GLU A 15 42.86 40.04 -4.31
C GLU A 15 42.44 38.56 -4.20
N ARG A 16 43.40 37.63 -4.17
CA ARG A 16 43.14 36.20 -3.93
C ARG A 16 42.42 35.99 -2.60
N ASP A 17 42.89 36.61 -1.52
CA ASP A 17 42.31 36.44 -0.19
C ASP A 17 40.88 37.00 -0.14
N ARG A 18 40.61 38.09 -0.87
CA ARG A 18 39.25 38.63 -1.04
C ARG A 18 38.33 37.67 -1.79
N ILE A 19 38.81 37.11 -2.90
CA ILE A 19 38.07 36.10 -3.66
C ILE A 19 37.76 34.87 -2.81
N LEU A 20 38.71 34.41 -1.98
CA LEU A 20 38.48 33.28 -1.07
C LEU A 20 37.40 33.58 -0.03
N GLN A 21 37.38 34.81 0.51
CA GLN A 21 36.34 35.26 1.44
C GLN A 21 34.95 35.30 0.77
N ASP A 22 34.88 35.82 -0.46
CA ASP A 22 33.64 35.90 -1.23
C ASP A 22 33.12 34.50 -1.59
N VAL A 23 34.01 33.57 -1.97
CA VAL A 23 33.68 32.16 -2.23
C VAL A 23 33.16 31.47 -0.96
N SER A 24 33.79 31.70 0.19
CA SER A 24 33.33 31.15 1.48
C SER A 24 31.91 31.63 1.81
N THR A 25 31.68 32.93 1.68
CA THR A 25 30.37 33.56 1.95
C THR A 25 29.29 33.04 1.00
N ALA A 26 29.63 32.91 -0.29
CA ALA A 26 28.74 32.34 -1.29
C ALA A 26 28.40 30.87 -0.99
N SER A 27 29.39 30.08 -0.52
CA SER A 27 29.17 28.67 -0.19
C SER A 27 28.21 28.50 0.99
N GLU A 28 28.36 29.31 2.05
CA GLU A 28 27.44 29.31 3.19
C GLU A 28 26.01 29.70 2.78
N ALA A 29 25.87 30.69 1.88
CA ALA A 29 24.58 31.11 1.35
C ALA A 29 23.90 29.99 0.53
N VAL A 30 24.66 29.28 -0.30
CA VAL A 30 24.17 28.11 -1.06
C VAL A 30 23.68 27.01 -0.14
N GLU A 31 24.43 26.71 0.93
CA GLU A 31 24.05 25.68 1.91
C GLU A 31 22.75 26.04 2.64
N LYS A 32 22.58 27.32 3.02
CA LYS A 32 21.36 27.81 3.64
C LYS A 32 20.14 27.73 2.70
N ILE A 33 20.33 28.07 1.42
CA ILE A 33 19.26 27.96 0.40
C ILE A 33 18.91 26.48 0.17
N ALA A 34 19.90 25.59 0.14
CA ALA A 34 19.67 24.15 0.01
C ALA A 34 18.85 23.60 1.18
N GLU A 35 19.12 24.05 2.41
CA GLU A 35 18.32 23.68 3.58
C GLU A 35 16.89 24.20 3.52
N GLN A 36 16.68 25.45 3.13
CA GLN A 36 15.35 26.01 2.94
C GLN A 36 14.56 25.26 1.87
N LYS A 37 15.22 24.89 0.75
CA LYS A 37 14.61 24.06 -0.29
C LYS A 37 14.18 22.70 0.25
N ARG A 38 15.04 22.00 1.01
CA ARG A 38 14.70 20.71 1.63
C ARG A 38 13.50 20.80 2.56
N ASN A 39 13.40 21.87 3.36
CA ASN A 39 12.26 22.08 4.26
C ASN A 39 10.97 22.39 3.50
N ALA A 40 11.02 23.24 2.48
CA ALA A 40 9.87 23.50 1.61
C ALA A 40 9.39 22.23 0.88
N GLU A 41 10.32 21.40 0.40
CA GLU A 41 9.99 20.11 -0.23
C GLU A 41 9.28 19.16 0.75
N ARG A 42 9.69 19.14 2.03
CA ARG A 42 9.01 18.35 3.08
C ARG A 42 7.60 18.87 3.37
N GLU A 43 7.42 20.18 3.46
CA GLU A 43 6.10 20.81 3.69
C GLU A 43 5.14 20.54 2.54
N VAL A 44 5.61 20.67 1.29
CA VAL A 44 4.82 20.35 0.09
C VAL A 44 4.44 18.87 0.09
N ALA A 45 5.36 17.97 0.40
CA ALA A 45 5.07 16.54 0.47
C ALA A 45 4.03 16.21 1.56
N ALA A 46 4.10 16.84 2.72
CA ALA A 46 3.12 16.68 3.80
C ALA A 46 1.73 17.18 3.38
N ALA A 47 1.64 18.37 2.81
CA ALA A 47 0.38 18.95 2.32
C ALA A 47 -0.24 18.12 1.19
N GLN A 48 0.57 17.61 0.26
CA GLN A 48 0.11 16.69 -0.78
C GLN A 48 -0.41 15.37 -0.20
N SER A 49 0.23 14.84 0.85
CA SER A 49 -0.24 13.64 1.56
C SER A 49 -1.59 13.87 2.22
N GLU A 50 -1.77 15.02 2.88
CA GLU A 50 -3.03 15.41 3.53
C GLU A 50 -4.15 15.61 2.50
N LEU A 51 -3.87 16.31 1.40
CA LEU A 51 -4.82 16.52 0.32
C LEU A 51 -5.27 15.19 -0.30
N LYS A 52 -4.32 14.28 -0.63
CA LYS A 52 -4.63 12.93 -1.10
C LYS A 52 -5.47 12.14 -0.09
N SER A 53 -5.28 12.36 1.21
CA SER A 53 -6.10 11.73 2.24
C SER A 53 -7.54 12.26 2.23
N LYS A 54 -7.70 13.59 2.19
CA LYS A 54 -9.03 14.23 2.18
C LYS A 54 -9.80 13.92 0.90
N SER A 55 -9.13 13.87 -0.26
CA SER A 55 -9.76 13.46 -1.52
C SER A 55 -10.32 12.04 -1.44
N ARG A 56 -9.61 11.10 -0.81
CA ARG A 56 -10.09 9.73 -0.60
C ARG A 56 -11.31 9.66 0.31
N GLU A 57 -11.34 10.49 1.33
CA GLU A 57 -12.48 10.60 2.24
C GLU A 57 -13.70 11.23 1.56
N ILE A 58 -13.48 12.22 0.68
CA ILE A 58 -14.53 12.82 -0.15
C ILE A 58 -15.05 11.83 -1.20
N GLU A 59 -14.18 11.08 -1.89
CA GLU A 59 -14.57 10.02 -2.84
C GLU A 59 -15.48 8.99 -2.17
N MET A 60 -15.06 8.54 -0.98
CA MET A 60 -15.83 7.64 -0.14
C MET A 60 -17.20 8.24 0.20
N CYS A 61 -17.27 9.52 0.57
CA CYS A 61 -18.54 10.20 0.86
C CYS A 61 -19.43 10.41 -0.37
N LEU A 62 -18.86 10.69 -1.54
CA LEU A 62 -19.60 10.85 -2.79
C LEU A 62 -20.23 9.53 -3.24
N SER A 63 -19.56 8.40 -3.01
CA SER A 63 -20.14 7.06 -3.27
C SER A 63 -21.41 6.80 -2.47
N MET A 64 -21.56 7.43 -1.30
CA MET A 64 -22.73 7.25 -0.41
C MET A 64 -23.96 8.03 -0.87
N MET A 65 -23.79 9.24 -1.41
CA MET A 65 -24.92 10.10 -1.75
C MET A 65 -25.71 9.62 -2.98
N GLY A 66 -25.13 8.75 -3.82
CA GLY A 66 -25.75 8.26 -5.05
C GLY A 66 -26.47 6.91 -4.94
N GLY A 67 -26.32 6.16 -3.83
CA GLY A 67 -26.80 4.76 -3.74
C GLY A 67 -26.15 3.79 -4.73
N HIS A 68 -25.25 4.28 -5.57
CA HIS A 68 -24.51 3.57 -6.60
C HIS A 68 -23.09 4.14 -6.60
N TYR A 69 -22.11 3.30 -6.27
CA TYR A 69 -20.73 3.61 -6.60
C TYR A 69 -20.58 3.51 -8.12
N ASP A 70 -20.43 4.67 -8.77
CA ASP A 70 -20.04 4.73 -10.17
C ASP A 70 -18.52 4.57 -10.25
N SER A 71 -18.07 3.40 -10.71
CA SER A 71 -16.66 3.15 -10.98
C SER A 71 -16.12 4.03 -12.13
N GLY A 72 -16.98 4.82 -12.77
CA GLY A 72 -16.69 5.56 -13.99
C GLY A 72 -16.32 4.64 -15.15
N TYR A 73 -16.71 3.36 -15.05
CA TYR A 73 -16.42 2.37 -16.07
C TYR A 73 -17.61 2.27 -17.02
N GLU A 74 -17.40 2.75 -18.24
CA GLU A 74 -18.29 2.47 -19.35
C GLU A 74 -17.72 1.27 -20.13
N ALA A 75 -18.58 0.31 -20.45
CA ALA A 75 -18.20 -0.89 -21.19
C ALA A 75 -17.43 -0.49 -22.46
N SER A 76 -16.20 -0.96 -22.57
CA SER A 76 -15.33 -0.66 -23.70
C SER A 76 -15.12 -1.89 -24.57
N SER A 77 -14.85 -1.68 -25.85
CA SER A 77 -14.55 -2.79 -26.77
C SER A 77 -13.31 -3.60 -26.36
N GLU A 78 -12.41 -3.01 -25.58
CA GLU A 78 -11.15 -3.64 -25.18
C GLU A 78 -11.30 -4.55 -23.95
N TRP A 79 -12.12 -4.14 -22.97
CA TRP A 79 -12.23 -4.81 -21.67
C TRP A 79 -13.58 -5.50 -21.46
N GLY A 80 -14.61 -5.15 -22.23
CA GLY A 80 -15.92 -5.78 -22.16
C GLY A 80 -16.66 -5.50 -20.85
N ASP A 81 -17.50 -6.44 -20.41
CA ASP A 81 -18.18 -6.34 -19.13
C ASP A 81 -17.21 -6.58 -17.96
N PRO A 82 -17.39 -5.90 -16.81
CA PRO A 82 -16.62 -6.18 -15.60
C PRO A 82 -16.63 -7.66 -15.19
N PRO A 83 -15.57 -8.15 -14.54
CA PRO A 83 -15.52 -9.54 -14.12
C PRO A 83 -16.59 -9.81 -13.07
N THR A 84 -17.28 -10.94 -13.20
CA THR A 84 -18.32 -11.39 -12.27
C THR A 84 -18.03 -12.79 -11.80
N LEU A 85 -18.55 -13.13 -10.62
CA LEU A 85 -18.47 -14.49 -10.11
C LEU A 85 -19.66 -15.31 -10.59
N THR A 86 -19.40 -16.59 -10.85
CA THR A 86 -20.49 -17.57 -10.89
C THR A 86 -21.15 -17.69 -9.51
N ALA A 87 -22.40 -18.15 -9.46
CA ALA A 87 -23.10 -18.38 -8.20
C ALA A 87 -22.34 -19.35 -7.26
N GLY A 88 -21.67 -20.37 -7.83
CA GLY A 88 -20.85 -21.31 -7.06
C GLY A 88 -19.59 -20.68 -6.47
N GLN A 89 -18.88 -19.84 -7.24
CA GLN A 89 -17.74 -19.09 -6.73
C GLN A 89 -18.15 -18.11 -5.62
N ALA A 90 -19.27 -17.39 -5.79
CA ALA A 90 -19.79 -16.47 -4.79
C ALA A 90 -20.16 -17.19 -3.48
N ALA A 91 -20.83 -18.34 -3.56
CA ALA A 91 -21.17 -19.16 -2.40
C ALA A 91 -19.92 -19.66 -1.67
N SER A 92 -18.94 -20.20 -2.41
CA SER A 92 -17.68 -20.69 -1.84
C SER A 92 -16.89 -19.58 -1.12
N LEU A 93 -16.86 -18.37 -1.69
CA LEU A 93 -16.25 -17.20 -1.03
C LEU A 93 -16.98 -16.82 0.26
N ALA A 94 -18.32 -16.77 0.22
CA ALA A 94 -19.11 -16.43 1.40
C ALA A 94 -18.94 -17.47 2.54
N GLU A 95 -18.94 -18.76 2.20
CA GLU A 95 -18.71 -19.84 3.16
C GLU A 95 -17.30 -19.78 3.75
N GLY A 96 -16.27 -19.60 2.92
CA GLY A 96 -14.89 -19.50 3.41
C GLY A 96 -14.64 -18.26 4.28
N LEU A 97 -15.27 -17.13 3.95
CA LEU A 97 -15.25 -15.94 4.81
C LEU A 97 -15.94 -16.18 6.16
N ALA A 98 -17.08 -16.87 6.17
CA ALA A 98 -17.82 -17.17 7.40
C ALA A 98 -17.09 -18.20 8.29
N ASP A 99 -16.48 -19.22 7.70
CA ASP A 99 -15.82 -20.32 8.41
C ASP A 99 -14.41 -19.97 8.87
N ARG A 100 -13.58 -19.42 7.96
CA ARG A 100 -12.14 -19.22 8.19
C ARG A 100 -11.72 -17.75 8.24
N GLY A 101 -12.62 -16.84 7.88
CA GLY A 101 -12.31 -15.41 7.73
C GLY A 101 -11.60 -15.05 6.42
N TRP A 102 -11.34 -16.03 5.53
CA TRP A 102 -10.66 -15.80 4.26
C TRP A 102 -11.07 -16.85 3.21
N ALA A 103 -11.07 -16.45 1.94
CA ALA A 103 -11.37 -17.31 0.80
C ALA A 103 -10.79 -16.71 -0.49
N PHE A 104 -10.46 -17.55 -1.46
CA PHE A 104 -10.04 -17.10 -2.79
C PHE A 104 -10.75 -17.87 -3.89
N VAL A 105 -10.78 -17.27 -5.07
CA VAL A 105 -11.22 -17.90 -6.32
C VAL A 105 -10.14 -17.68 -7.38
N ASP A 106 -9.87 -18.74 -8.13
CA ASP A 106 -9.08 -18.67 -9.34
C ASP A 106 -9.93 -18.18 -10.51
N ASP A 107 -9.25 -17.73 -11.57
CA ASP A 107 -9.86 -17.28 -12.83
C ASP A 107 -10.95 -16.20 -12.65
N PHE A 108 -10.78 -15.30 -11.66
CA PHE A 108 -11.64 -14.13 -11.52
C PHE A 108 -11.49 -13.18 -12.72
N ILE A 109 -10.26 -13.07 -13.22
CA ILE A 109 -9.94 -12.43 -14.49
C ILE A 109 -9.08 -13.38 -15.30
N ASP A 110 -9.21 -13.34 -16.63
CA ASP A 110 -8.43 -14.20 -17.50
C ASP A 110 -6.96 -13.75 -17.61
N MET A 111 -6.12 -14.63 -18.15
CA MET A 111 -4.70 -14.35 -18.32
C MET A 111 -4.41 -13.21 -19.30
N THR A 112 -5.32 -12.93 -20.24
CA THR A 112 -5.17 -11.79 -21.17
C THR A 112 -5.27 -10.47 -20.40
N ALA A 113 -6.28 -10.34 -19.53
CA ALA A 113 -6.46 -9.19 -18.65
C ALA A 113 -5.30 -9.04 -17.66
N VAL A 114 -4.84 -10.16 -17.09
CA VAL A 114 -3.66 -10.20 -16.21
C VAL A 114 -2.42 -9.64 -16.92
N GLU A 115 -2.09 -10.14 -18.11
CA GLU A 115 -0.90 -9.74 -18.86
C GLU A 115 -0.94 -8.28 -19.28
N LYS A 116 -2.10 -7.80 -19.75
CA LYS A 116 -2.31 -6.39 -20.12
C LYS A 116 -2.09 -5.47 -18.91
N MET A 117 -2.76 -5.72 -17.79
CA MET A 117 -2.62 -4.89 -16.58
C MET A 117 -1.21 -5.00 -16.00
N ARG A 118 -0.64 -6.20 -15.93
CA ARG A 118 0.71 -6.42 -15.43
C ARG A 118 1.74 -5.63 -16.24
N THR A 119 1.68 -5.70 -17.57
CA THR A 119 2.59 -4.97 -18.46
C THR A 119 2.47 -3.46 -18.25
N CYS A 120 1.23 -2.97 -18.19
CA CYS A 120 0.90 -1.57 -17.92
C CYS A 120 1.54 -1.04 -16.61
N TRP A 121 1.52 -1.84 -15.53
CA TRP A 121 2.10 -1.46 -14.25
C TRP A 121 3.61 -1.64 -14.18
N LEU A 122 4.15 -2.71 -14.76
CA LEU A 122 5.60 -2.94 -14.77
C LEU A 122 6.33 -1.94 -15.66
N ASP A 123 5.74 -1.51 -16.77
CA ASP A 123 6.29 -0.45 -17.63
C ASP A 123 6.41 0.87 -16.84
N ARG A 124 5.31 1.30 -16.22
CA ARG A 124 5.27 2.48 -15.31
C ARG A 124 6.27 2.40 -14.16
N TYR A 125 6.41 1.22 -13.55
CA TYR A 125 7.37 0.98 -12.48
C TYR A 125 8.82 1.07 -12.99
N SER A 126 9.12 0.41 -14.11
CA SER A 126 10.49 0.34 -14.66
C SER A 126 10.98 1.66 -15.25
N THR A 127 10.08 2.46 -15.82
CA THR A 127 10.39 3.77 -16.41
C THR A 127 10.37 4.90 -15.38
N GLY A 128 9.92 4.64 -14.15
CA GLY A 128 9.77 5.66 -13.11
C GLY A 128 8.62 6.63 -13.34
N THR A 129 7.72 6.35 -14.29
CA THR A 129 6.57 7.20 -14.64
C THR A 129 5.30 6.85 -13.87
N GLY A 130 5.33 5.80 -13.04
CA GLY A 130 4.17 5.27 -12.32
C GLY A 130 3.89 5.87 -10.94
N ASP A 131 4.67 6.85 -10.49
CA ASP A 131 4.60 7.42 -9.14
C ASP A 131 4.60 6.36 -8.02
N PHE A 132 5.41 5.31 -8.19
CA PHE A 132 5.58 4.28 -7.19
C PHE A 132 6.45 4.78 -6.03
N GLU A 133 5.95 4.64 -4.82
CA GLU A 133 6.67 4.97 -3.59
C GLU A 133 7.05 3.69 -2.84
N ARG A 134 8.11 3.71 -2.02
CA ARG A 134 8.37 2.60 -1.10
C ARG A 134 7.21 2.43 -0.13
N GLY A 135 6.74 1.19 0.04
CA GLY A 135 5.69 0.84 0.98
C GLY A 135 6.04 1.31 2.39
N ARG A 136 5.10 1.98 3.05
CA ARG A 136 5.24 2.43 4.45
C ARG A 136 4.25 1.67 5.33
N MET A 137 4.57 1.53 6.62
CA MET A 137 3.60 1.05 7.60
C MET A 137 2.62 2.18 7.91
N GLY A 138 1.34 1.86 8.02
CA GLY A 138 0.32 2.77 8.56
C GLY A 138 0.04 2.40 10.01
N GLY A 139 0.23 3.34 10.93
CA GLY A 139 -0.09 3.24 12.34
C GLY A 139 -1.14 4.28 12.76
N GLY A 140 -1.91 3.94 13.79
CA GLY A 140 -2.97 4.78 14.37
C GLY A 140 -4.33 4.64 13.69
N ARG A 141 -5.42 4.93 14.43
CA ARG A 141 -6.84 4.61 14.13
C ARG A 141 -7.41 5.09 12.80
N SER A 142 -6.76 6.03 12.12
CA SER A 142 -7.18 6.55 10.82
C SER A 142 -6.29 6.08 9.66
N GLY A 143 -5.17 5.39 9.95
CA GLY A 143 -4.05 5.18 9.04
C GLY A 143 -3.21 6.46 8.80
N GLN A 144 -3.51 7.55 9.52
CA GLN A 144 -2.91 8.88 9.33
C GLN A 144 -1.91 9.25 10.44
N ASN A 145 -2.05 8.70 11.65
CA ASN A 145 -1.35 9.27 12.81
C ASN A 145 0.12 8.85 12.92
N ILE A 146 0.54 7.72 12.31
CA ILE A 146 1.94 7.33 12.27
C ILE A 146 2.25 6.62 10.94
N LYS A 147 2.90 7.30 9.98
CA LYS A 147 3.49 6.62 8.80
C LYS A 147 4.99 6.59 8.95
N TYR A 148 5.56 5.43 9.23
CA TYR A 148 7.00 5.26 9.33
C TYR A 148 7.49 4.12 8.43
N ILE A 149 8.74 4.27 7.98
CA ILE A 149 9.45 3.21 7.28
C ILE A 149 10.24 2.48 8.36
N GLU A 150 9.74 1.35 8.80
CA GLU A 150 10.55 0.42 9.59
C GLU A 150 11.36 -0.42 8.59
N GLU A 151 12.67 -0.18 8.53
CA GLU A 151 13.56 -0.92 7.64
C GLU A 151 13.41 -2.43 7.90
N GLY A 152 13.04 -3.19 6.86
CA GLY A 152 12.83 -4.64 6.95
C GLY A 152 11.39 -5.11 7.20
N SER A 153 10.45 -4.20 7.46
CA SER A 153 9.02 -4.52 7.61
C SER A 153 8.34 -4.90 6.30
N ARG A 154 8.49 -4.08 5.26
CA ARG A 154 7.99 -4.34 3.91
C ARG A 154 8.97 -3.89 2.83
N GLY A 155 9.07 -4.69 1.76
CA GLY A 155 10.04 -4.51 0.68
C GLY A 155 9.41 -4.15 -0.67
N ASP A 156 8.15 -3.73 -0.68
CA ASP A 156 7.39 -3.44 -1.90
C ASP A 156 7.36 -1.94 -2.26
N PHE A 157 7.01 -1.70 -3.51
CA PHE A 157 6.69 -0.39 -4.06
C PHE A 157 5.19 -0.30 -4.30
N VAL A 158 4.58 0.80 -3.89
CA VAL A 158 3.12 0.98 -3.93
C VAL A 158 2.72 2.21 -4.74
N ARG A 159 1.62 2.08 -5.48
CA ARG A 159 0.88 3.19 -6.09
C ARG A 159 -0.59 3.06 -5.71
N TRP A 160 -1.13 4.12 -5.11
CA TRP A 160 -2.56 4.22 -4.82
C TRP A 160 -3.32 4.66 -6.06
N LEU A 161 -4.54 4.20 -6.29
CA LEU A 161 -5.33 4.56 -7.47
C LEU A 161 -6.78 4.80 -7.08
N SER A 162 -7.34 5.88 -7.60
CA SER A 162 -8.76 6.18 -7.52
C SER A 162 -9.38 6.10 -8.91
N PRO A 163 -10.58 5.52 -9.10
CA PRO A 163 -11.26 5.57 -10.39
C PRO A 163 -11.60 6.98 -10.87
N GLN A 164 -11.53 7.97 -9.98
CA GLN A 164 -11.71 9.38 -10.27
C GLN A 164 -10.39 10.10 -10.64
N ASP A 165 -9.24 9.42 -10.60
CA ASP A 165 -7.99 10.01 -11.08
C ASP A 165 -8.08 10.29 -12.61
N ASP A 166 -7.61 11.46 -13.05
CA ASP A 166 -7.68 11.90 -14.45
C ASP A 166 -6.95 10.93 -15.41
N ASP A 167 -5.86 10.31 -14.94
CA ASP A 167 -5.02 9.37 -15.68
C ASP A 167 -5.32 7.90 -15.34
N CYS A 168 -6.43 7.64 -14.66
CA CYS A 168 -6.83 6.31 -14.20
C CYS A 168 -6.95 5.32 -15.37
N PRO A 169 -6.14 4.23 -15.41
CA PRO A 169 -6.22 3.26 -16.51
C PRO A 169 -7.59 2.56 -16.59
N VAL A 170 -8.11 2.43 -17.81
CA VAL A 170 -9.42 1.80 -18.08
C VAL A 170 -9.50 0.38 -17.51
N GLY A 171 -8.43 -0.42 -17.64
CA GLY A 171 -8.37 -1.77 -17.08
C GLY A 171 -8.48 -1.81 -15.55
N TYR A 172 -7.99 -0.77 -14.85
CA TYR A 172 -8.18 -0.67 -13.40
C TYR A 172 -9.64 -0.32 -13.04
N LYS A 173 -10.28 0.61 -13.77
CA LYS A 173 -11.71 0.90 -13.57
C LYS A 173 -12.59 -0.34 -13.79
N TRP A 174 -12.28 -1.10 -14.85
CA TRP A 174 -12.93 -2.38 -15.17
C TRP A 174 -12.78 -3.40 -14.04
N LEU A 175 -11.57 -3.62 -13.55
CA LEU A 175 -11.31 -4.54 -12.43
C LEU A 175 -12.00 -4.08 -11.15
N ARG A 176 -11.93 -2.78 -10.86
CA ARG A 176 -12.54 -2.17 -9.68
C ARG A 176 -14.06 -2.37 -9.68
N ALA A 177 -14.72 -2.11 -10.80
CA ALA A 177 -16.16 -2.35 -10.97
C ALA A 177 -16.54 -3.80 -10.62
N GLY A 178 -15.77 -4.79 -11.08
CA GLY A 178 -16.02 -6.19 -10.77
C GLY A 178 -15.82 -6.54 -9.30
N MET A 179 -14.78 -6.00 -8.66
CA MET A 179 -14.57 -6.17 -7.21
C MET A 179 -15.72 -5.54 -6.40
N ASP A 180 -16.21 -4.36 -6.80
CA ASP A 180 -17.30 -3.70 -6.10
C ASP A 180 -18.62 -4.48 -6.25
N LEU A 181 -18.91 -5.01 -7.45
CA LEU A 181 -20.04 -5.90 -7.70
C LEU A 181 -19.99 -7.16 -6.84
N LEU A 182 -18.79 -7.75 -6.69
CA LEU A 182 -18.55 -8.90 -5.83
C LEU A 182 -18.88 -8.59 -4.38
N VAL A 183 -18.35 -7.49 -3.82
CA VAL A 183 -18.57 -7.16 -2.40
C VAL A 183 -20.03 -6.82 -2.13
N GLN A 184 -20.66 -6.09 -3.06
CA GLN A 184 -22.10 -5.86 -3.01
C GLN A 184 -22.92 -7.17 -3.04
N GLY A 185 -22.50 -8.14 -3.85
CA GLY A 185 -23.09 -9.47 -3.91
C GLY A 185 -22.95 -10.24 -2.59
N LEU A 186 -21.75 -10.22 -1.99
CA LEU A 186 -21.49 -10.87 -0.70
C LEU A 186 -22.33 -10.27 0.43
N ALA A 187 -22.45 -8.93 0.47
CA ALA A 187 -23.23 -8.22 1.48
C ALA A 187 -24.74 -8.46 1.33
N ARG A 188 -25.28 -8.37 0.11
CA ARG A 188 -26.75 -8.40 -0.12
C ARG A 188 -27.31 -9.80 -0.36
N ASN A 189 -26.64 -10.62 -1.16
CA ASN A 189 -27.22 -11.83 -1.73
C ASN A 189 -26.75 -13.10 -1.01
N CYS A 190 -25.51 -13.11 -0.51
CA CYS A 190 -24.95 -14.29 0.15
C CYS A 190 -25.17 -14.30 1.67
N ARG A 191 -25.69 -13.22 2.27
CA ARG A 191 -25.79 -13.03 3.72
C ARG A 191 -24.52 -13.51 4.43
N CYS A 192 -23.36 -13.07 3.93
CA CYS A 192 -22.09 -13.41 4.55
C CYS A 192 -22.16 -12.99 6.02
N ALA A 193 -22.15 -13.96 6.94
CA ALA A 193 -22.32 -13.69 8.38
C ALA A 193 -21.25 -12.72 8.89
N ALA A 194 -20.07 -12.73 8.26
CA ALA A 194 -18.98 -11.80 8.58
C ALA A 194 -19.27 -10.33 8.18
N LEU A 195 -20.30 -10.07 7.38
CA LEU A 195 -20.76 -8.73 6.99
C LEU A 195 -22.13 -8.39 7.59
N GLU A 196 -22.65 -9.23 8.48
CA GLU A 196 -23.94 -8.98 9.13
C GLU A 196 -23.86 -7.70 9.99
N GLY A 197 -24.87 -6.83 9.86
CA GLY A 197 -24.91 -5.54 10.56
C GLY A 197 -24.10 -4.42 9.91
N VAL A 198 -23.50 -4.64 8.73
CA VAL A 198 -22.85 -3.57 7.96
C VAL A 198 -23.86 -2.93 7.02
N ASP A 199 -24.33 -1.74 7.39
CA ASP A 199 -25.36 -1.00 6.63
C ASP A 199 -24.82 -0.42 5.32
N THR A 200 -23.59 0.07 5.32
CA THR A 200 -22.99 0.75 4.16
C THR A 200 -21.53 0.37 4.03
N VAL A 201 -21.24 -0.39 2.97
CA VAL A 201 -19.88 -0.77 2.59
C VAL A 201 -19.34 0.25 1.58
N VAL A 202 -18.19 0.83 1.89
CA VAL A 202 -17.51 1.78 1.01
C VAL A 202 -16.09 1.32 0.74
N ALA A 203 -15.67 1.43 -0.51
CA ALA A 203 -14.35 1.01 -0.95
C ALA A 203 -13.37 2.19 -0.96
N GLN A 204 -12.17 1.97 -0.43
CA GLN A 204 -11.07 2.93 -0.55
C GLN A 204 -10.45 2.89 -1.95
N SER A 205 -9.55 3.84 -2.23
CA SER A 205 -8.61 3.72 -3.35
C SER A 205 -7.85 2.40 -3.29
N SER A 206 -7.60 1.80 -4.44
CA SER A 206 -6.84 0.55 -4.50
C SER A 206 -5.34 0.83 -4.42
N MET A 207 -4.58 -0.10 -3.84
CA MET A 207 -3.12 -0.08 -3.79
C MET A 207 -2.57 -1.14 -4.75
N VAL A 208 -1.87 -0.70 -5.79
CA VAL A 208 -1.00 -1.56 -6.60
C VAL A 208 0.29 -1.75 -5.85
N ALA A 209 0.66 -2.99 -5.52
CA ALA A 209 1.90 -3.34 -4.86
C ALA A 209 2.78 -4.18 -5.78
N ILE A 210 4.04 -3.76 -5.94
CA ILE A 210 5.08 -4.47 -6.67
C ILE A 210 6.17 -4.86 -5.68
N TYR A 211 6.34 -6.17 -5.50
CA TYR A 211 7.43 -6.77 -4.77
C TYR A 211 8.55 -7.09 -5.77
N PRO A 212 9.70 -6.37 -5.70
CA PRO A 212 10.78 -6.56 -6.65
C PRO A 212 11.29 -8.01 -6.69
N ALA A 213 11.60 -8.48 -7.90
CA ALA A 213 12.30 -9.74 -8.11
C ALA A 213 13.61 -9.77 -7.31
N ALA A 214 14.00 -10.94 -6.83
CA ALA A 214 15.28 -11.10 -6.15
C ALA A 214 16.43 -10.76 -7.11
N ARG A 215 17.22 -9.73 -6.77
CA ARG A 215 18.51 -9.47 -7.44
C ARG A 215 19.60 -10.12 -6.60
N GLY A 216 20.41 -10.98 -7.22
CA GLY A 216 21.37 -11.83 -6.52
C GLY A 216 22.32 -11.03 -5.61
N GLY A 217 22.62 -11.57 -4.42
CA GLY A 217 23.73 -11.13 -3.56
C GLY A 217 23.49 -11.19 -2.05
N ASN A 218 22.27 -10.91 -1.59
CA ASN A 218 21.97 -10.70 -0.16
C ASN A 218 20.86 -11.61 0.40
N GLY A 219 20.35 -12.55 -0.41
CA GLY A 219 19.62 -13.73 0.06
C GLY A 219 18.19 -13.53 0.59
N VAL A 220 17.69 -12.29 0.72
CA VAL A 220 16.32 -12.03 1.18
C VAL A 220 15.55 -11.26 0.11
N GLY A 221 14.61 -11.94 -0.54
CA GLY A 221 13.65 -11.34 -1.45
C GLY A 221 12.74 -10.31 -0.78
N SER A 222 12.13 -9.44 -1.58
CA SER A 222 11.12 -8.50 -1.06
C SER A 222 9.98 -9.28 -0.39
N ARG A 223 9.54 -8.80 0.78
CA ARG A 223 8.59 -9.48 1.68
C ARG A 223 7.76 -8.46 2.45
N TYR A 224 6.77 -8.92 3.19
CA TYR A 224 6.05 -8.12 4.18
C TYR A 224 5.89 -8.97 5.44
N ILE A 225 6.42 -8.49 6.56
CA ILE A 225 6.26 -9.10 7.88
C ILE A 225 4.80 -9.33 8.24
N ARG A 226 4.59 -10.22 9.20
CA ARG A 226 3.29 -10.55 9.74
C ARG A 226 2.58 -9.33 10.31
N HIS A 227 1.32 -9.17 9.93
CA HIS A 227 0.45 -8.12 10.42
C HIS A 227 -1.03 -8.54 10.32
N ILE A 228 -1.87 -7.75 10.97
CA ILE A 228 -3.31 -7.70 10.73
C ILE A 228 -3.56 -6.38 10.01
N ASP A 229 -4.44 -6.38 9.01
CA ASP A 229 -4.70 -5.17 8.23
C ASP A 229 -5.31 -4.09 9.11
N ASN A 230 -6.35 -4.41 9.88
CA ASN A 230 -7.06 -3.50 10.76
C ASN A 230 -6.98 -3.91 12.25
N PRO A 231 -5.83 -3.70 12.92
CA PRO A 231 -5.67 -4.11 14.32
C PRO A 231 -6.43 -3.20 15.31
N ILE A 232 -7.01 -2.08 14.85
CA ILE A 232 -7.41 -0.94 15.72
C ILE A 232 -8.84 -0.48 15.50
N GLY A 233 -9.56 -1.14 14.59
CA GLY A 233 -10.91 -0.76 14.22
C GLY A 233 -10.98 0.56 13.46
N ASP A 234 -10.13 0.76 12.44
CA ASP A 234 -10.13 1.96 11.59
C ASP A 234 -11.27 2.01 10.55
N GLY A 235 -12.22 1.09 10.64
CA GLY A 235 -13.35 0.93 9.74
C GLY A 235 -13.16 -0.14 8.66
N ARG A 236 -11.94 -0.60 8.36
CA ARG A 236 -11.72 -1.65 7.35
C ARG A 236 -12.31 -3.00 7.80
N ILE A 237 -13.15 -3.58 6.95
CA ILE A 237 -13.84 -4.85 7.21
C ILE A 237 -13.36 -5.97 6.28
N LEU A 238 -13.09 -5.66 5.02
CA LEU A 238 -12.63 -6.63 4.03
C LEU A 238 -11.40 -6.11 3.29
N THR A 239 -10.45 -7.00 3.09
CA THR A 239 -9.35 -6.83 2.17
C THR A 239 -9.62 -7.70 0.94
N VAL A 240 -9.74 -7.07 -0.22
CA VAL A 240 -9.91 -7.75 -1.51
C VAL A 240 -8.66 -7.52 -2.34
N MET A 241 -8.00 -8.61 -2.76
CA MET A 241 -6.76 -8.57 -3.51
C MET A 241 -6.84 -9.39 -4.78
N VAL A 242 -6.35 -8.84 -5.89
CA VAL A 242 -6.22 -9.54 -7.18
C VAL A 242 -4.75 -9.62 -7.58
N TYR A 243 -4.29 -10.82 -7.92
CA TYR A 243 -2.92 -11.06 -8.34
C TYR A 243 -2.75 -10.90 -9.86
N LEU A 244 -1.68 -10.21 -10.26
CA LEU A 244 -1.35 -9.94 -11.65
C LEU A 244 -0.04 -10.62 -12.05
N ASN A 245 0.18 -11.85 -11.59
CA ASN A 245 1.41 -12.60 -11.86
C ASN A 245 1.24 -13.50 -13.08
N PRO A 246 2.31 -13.77 -13.85
CA PRO A 246 2.19 -14.54 -15.08
C PRO A 246 1.73 -15.98 -14.79
N GLY A 247 1.19 -16.63 -15.83
CA GLY A 247 0.85 -18.04 -15.78
C GLY A 247 2.07 -18.88 -15.39
N GLY A 248 1.85 -19.90 -14.57
CA GLY A 248 2.92 -20.79 -14.09
C GLY A 248 3.72 -20.27 -12.90
N TRP A 249 3.22 -19.28 -12.15
CA TRP A 249 3.83 -18.89 -10.88
C TRP A 249 3.86 -20.09 -9.91
N SER A 250 5.06 -20.57 -9.61
CA SER A 250 5.31 -21.62 -8.60
C SER A 250 6.00 -21.04 -7.38
N LEU A 251 5.58 -21.46 -6.18
CA LEU A 251 6.20 -21.08 -4.92
C LEU A 251 7.66 -21.56 -4.79
N ASP A 252 7.99 -22.72 -5.38
CA ASP A 252 9.35 -23.27 -5.31
C ASP A 252 10.34 -22.40 -6.08
N SER A 253 9.95 -21.91 -7.26
CA SER A 253 10.82 -21.14 -8.14
C SER A 253 10.75 -19.63 -7.89
N HIS A 254 9.61 -19.12 -7.40
CA HIS A 254 9.36 -17.69 -7.33
C HIS A 254 9.09 -17.16 -5.92
N GLY A 255 8.73 -18.02 -4.98
CA GLY A 255 8.34 -17.62 -3.62
C GLY A 255 7.13 -16.69 -3.62
N GLY A 256 7.10 -15.73 -2.69
CA GLY A 256 6.09 -14.67 -2.68
C GLY A 256 4.70 -15.08 -2.20
N ALA A 257 4.56 -16.24 -1.56
CA ALA A 257 3.28 -16.70 -1.02
C ALA A 257 2.71 -15.67 -0.04
N LEU A 258 1.38 -15.52 -0.02
CA LEU A 258 0.72 -14.94 1.14
C LEU A 258 0.48 -16.05 2.15
N ARG A 259 1.22 -16.02 3.25
CA ARG A 259 1.03 -16.95 4.36
C ARG A 259 -0.05 -16.40 5.29
N VAL A 260 -1.08 -17.21 5.52
CA VAL A 260 -2.22 -16.89 6.39
C VAL A 260 -2.11 -17.74 7.65
N PHE A 261 -2.47 -17.16 8.79
CA PHE A 261 -2.44 -17.85 10.09
C PHE A 261 -3.86 -18.02 10.66
N HIS A 262 -4.07 -19.08 11.42
CA HIS A 262 -5.22 -19.17 12.32
C HIS A 262 -4.91 -18.34 13.58
N ALA A 263 -5.82 -17.43 13.92
CA ALA A 263 -5.80 -16.75 15.22
C ALA A 263 -6.59 -17.59 16.23
N MET A 264 -5.93 -18.56 16.86
CA MET A 264 -6.46 -19.24 18.06
C MET A 264 -5.81 -18.63 19.30
N GLU A 265 -6.58 -18.53 20.40
CA GLU A 265 -6.32 -17.71 21.61
C GLU A 265 -4.83 -17.56 21.99
N ASP A 266 -4.06 -18.66 22.01
CA ASP A 266 -2.63 -18.65 22.41
C ASP A 266 -1.67 -19.29 21.39
N VAL A 267 -2.13 -19.68 20.19
CA VAL A 267 -1.29 -20.34 19.17
C VAL A 267 -1.53 -19.73 17.78
N LEU A 268 -0.46 -19.16 17.22
CA LEU A 268 -0.39 -18.73 15.82
C LEU A 268 0.13 -19.90 14.97
N GLU A 269 -0.79 -20.65 14.37
CA GLU A 269 -0.47 -21.74 13.44
C GLU A 269 -0.62 -21.27 11.99
N VAL A 270 0.25 -21.76 11.11
CA VAL A 270 0.12 -21.52 9.67
C VAL A 270 -1.12 -22.24 9.17
N ALA A 271 -2.11 -21.46 8.69
CA ALA A 271 -3.32 -21.99 8.09
C ALA A 271 -3.04 -22.49 6.66
N THR A 272 -2.41 -21.64 5.85
CA THR A 272 -2.06 -21.98 4.47
C THR A 272 -1.06 -20.98 3.87
N ASP A 273 -0.33 -21.42 2.84
CA ASP A 273 0.42 -20.57 1.94
C ASP A 273 -0.35 -20.41 0.61
N ILE A 274 -0.82 -19.20 0.33
CA ILE A 274 -1.60 -18.89 -0.87
C ILE A 274 -0.65 -18.46 -1.98
N CYS A 275 -0.59 -19.27 -3.05
CA CYS A 275 0.14 -18.91 -4.26
C CYS A 275 -0.46 -17.64 -4.89
N PRO A 276 0.36 -16.63 -5.25
CA PRO A 276 -0.13 -15.39 -5.85
C PRO A 276 -0.38 -15.57 -7.35
N SER A 277 -1.15 -16.58 -7.75
CA SER A 277 -1.42 -16.93 -9.15
C SER A 277 -2.15 -15.82 -9.90
N GLY A 278 -1.76 -15.54 -11.15
CA GLY A 278 -2.46 -14.57 -12.00
C GLY A 278 -3.95 -14.85 -12.10
N GLY A 279 -4.77 -13.81 -11.96
CA GLY A 279 -6.22 -13.91 -12.08
C GLY A 279 -6.94 -14.41 -10.83
N ARG A 280 -6.19 -14.79 -9.78
CA ARG A 280 -6.77 -15.12 -8.48
C ARG A 280 -7.24 -13.87 -7.76
N LEU A 281 -8.47 -13.92 -7.27
CA LEU A 281 -9.03 -12.97 -6.31
C LEU A 281 -9.05 -13.62 -4.92
N LEU A 282 -8.44 -12.95 -3.95
CA LEU A 282 -8.44 -13.31 -2.54
C LEU A 282 -9.24 -12.27 -1.74
N VAL A 283 -10.06 -12.75 -0.82
CA VAL A 283 -10.81 -11.91 0.13
C VAL A 283 -10.55 -12.42 1.55
N PHE A 284 -10.30 -11.50 2.49
CA PHE A 284 -10.19 -11.84 3.90
C PHE A 284 -10.67 -10.70 4.81
N LEU A 285 -11.07 -11.06 6.04
CA LEU A 285 -11.50 -10.11 7.06
C LEU A 285 -10.30 -9.31 7.57
N SER A 286 -10.37 -7.99 7.42
CA SER A 286 -9.23 -7.11 7.68
C SER A 286 -8.84 -7.07 9.16
N ASP A 287 -9.77 -7.33 10.08
CA ASP A 287 -9.58 -7.13 11.54
C ASP A 287 -8.98 -8.33 12.28
N ARG A 288 -8.99 -9.52 11.67
CA ARG A 288 -8.71 -10.77 12.42
C ARG A 288 -7.94 -11.84 11.66
N VAL A 289 -7.49 -11.57 10.44
CA VAL A 289 -6.70 -12.53 9.64
C VAL A 289 -5.23 -12.10 9.65
N PRO A 290 -4.38 -12.65 10.54
CA PRO A 290 -2.96 -12.38 10.50
C PRO A 290 -2.35 -13.00 9.25
N HIS A 291 -1.50 -12.25 8.57
CA HIS A 291 -0.87 -12.70 7.34
C HIS A 291 0.49 -12.04 7.11
N GLU A 292 1.34 -12.70 6.34
CA GLU A 292 2.64 -12.20 5.89
C GLU A 292 2.87 -12.52 4.41
N VAL A 293 3.64 -11.68 3.71
CA VAL A 293 4.10 -11.98 2.35
C VAL A 293 5.49 -12.58 2.46
N LEU A 294 5.62 -13.87 2.15
CA LEU A 294 6.91 -14.56 2.14
C LEU A 294 7.84 -13.95 1.08
N PRO A 295 9.17 -14.07 1.24
CA PRO A 295 10.12 -13.50 0.30
C PRO A 295 9.88 -13.93 -1.16
N VAL A 296 9.93 -12.98 -2.08
CA VAL A 296 10.00 -13.25 -3.53
C VAL A 296 11.42 -13.72 -3.87
N THR A 297 11.59 -15.00 -4.18
CA THR A 297 12.90 -15.63 -4.42
C THR A 297 13.27 -15.70 -5.90
N GLY A 298 12.30 -15.54 -6.80
CA GLY A 298 12.51 -15.67 -8.24
C GLY A 298 12.89 -14.37 -8.96
N ALA A 299 13.11 -14.51 -10.27
CA ALA A 299 13.48 -13.41 -11.17
C ALA A 299 12.28 -12.54 -11.63
N LEU A 300 11.07 -12.82 -11.13
CA LEU A 300 9.85 -12.12 -11.53
C LEU A 300 9.33 -11.23 -10.40
N HIS A 301 8.83 -10.05 -10.78
CA HIS A 301 8.14 -9.14 -9.86
C HIS A 301 6.80 -9.75 -9.41
N ARG A 302 6.52 -9.78 -8.10
CA ARG A 302 5.17 -10.14 -7.61
C ARG A 302 4.30 -8.88 -7.61
N VAL A 303 3.16 -8.94 -8.30
CA VAL A 303 2.26 -7.80 -8.49
C VAL A 303 0.87 -8.16 -7.98
N ALA A 304 0.27 -7.28 -7.19
CA ALA A 304 -1.09 -7.40 -6.71
C ALA A 304 -1.78 -6.03 -6.64
N ILE A 305 -3.09 -6.01 -6.80
CA ILE A 305 -3.95 -4.85 -6.56
C ILE A 305 -4.82 -5.16 -5.35
N THR A 306 -4.78 -4.32 -4.33
CA THR A 306 -5.53 -4.51 -3.08
C THR A 306 -6.51 -3.36 -2.89
N THR A 307 -7.76 -3.66 -2.55
CA THR A 307 -8.79 -2.68 -2.18
C THR A 307 -9.31 -3.05 -0.80
N TRP A 308 -9.32 -2.08 0.12
CA TRP A 308 -9.99 -2.24 1.40
C TRP A 308 -11.41 -1.69 1.32
N TYR A 309 -12.35 -2.49 1.79
CA TYR A 309 -13.74 -2.11 1.96
C TYR A 309 -13.98 -1.87 3.44
N MET A 310 -14.71 -0.81 3.74
CA MET A 310 -14.93 -0.31 5.09
C MET A 310 -16.40 -0.33 5.44
N ASP A 311 -16.70 -0.58 6.72
CA ASP A 311 -17.97 -0.17 7.31
C ASP A 311 -17.90 1.34 7.52
N PHE A 312 -18.77 2.06 6.82
CA PHE A 312 -18.84 3.51 6.90
C PHE A 312 -19.08 4.00 8.35
N ALA A 313 -19.99 3.36 9.08
CA ALA A 313 -20.35 3.79 10.42
C ALA A 313 -19.17 3.58 11.38
N ALA A 314 -18.46 2.45 11.27
CA ALA A 314 -17.22 2.22 12.01
C ALA A 314 -16.13 3.23 11.64
N ARG A 315 -15.97 3.55 10.36
CA ARG A 315 -14.99 4.54 9.91
C ARG A 315 -15.29 5.93 10.48
N ALA A 316 -16.54 6.36 10.43
CA ALA A 316 -16.97 7.66 10.95
C ALA A 316 -16.71 7.78 12.47
N ARG A 317 -16.93 6.71 13.24
CA ARG A 317 -16.57 6.67 14.66
C ARG A 317 -15.05 6.76 14.85
N ALA A 318 -14.28 5.98 14.08
CA ALA A 318 -12.83 5.93 14.18
C ALA A 318 -12.13 7.25 13.82
N THR A 319 -12.72 8.08 12.95
CA THR A 319 -12.19 9.41 12.61
C THR A 319 -12.58 10.50 13.60
N CYS A 320 -13.62 10.30 14.41
CA CYS A 320 -14.08 11.29 15.40
C CYS A 320 -13.45 11.14 16.81
N GLU A 321 -12.81 10.01 17.11
CA GLU A 321 -12.27 9.71 18.45
C GLU A 321 -10.72 9.69 18.46
N GLU A 322 -10.07 10.44 19.36
CA GLU A 322 -8.63 10.30 19.58
C GLU A 322 -8.30 8.98 20.30
N PRO A 323 -7.25 8.25 19.89
CA PRO A 323 -6.93 6.96 20.49
C PRO A 323 -6.56 7.11 21.97
N SER A 324 -7.17 6.30 22.82
CA SER A 324 -6.81 6.25 24.23
C SER A 324 -5.43 5.61 24.42
N LEU A 325 -4.76 5.96 25.53
CA LEU A 325 -3.48 5.37 25.94
C LEU A 325 -3.55 3.83 26.06
N ALA A 326 -4.70 3.30 26.49
CA ALA A 326 -4.90 1.86 26.63
C ALA A 326 -4.95 1.12 25.28
N GLU A 327 -5.52 1.76 24.24
CA GLU A 327 -5.61 1.16 22.90
C GLU A 327 -4.25 1.17 22.20
N THR A 328 -3.48 2.23 22.36
CA THR A 328 -2.10 2.33 21.86
C THR A 328 -1.16 1.32 22.54
N GLU A 329 -1.37 1.04 23.83
CA GLU A 329 -0.61 0.02 24.55
C GLU A 329 -1.01 -1.41 24.13
N LYS A 330 -2.31 -1.66 23.90
CA LYS A 330 -2.79 -2.94 23.35
C LYS A 330 -2.19 -3.24 21.98
N LEU A 331 -2.17 -2.24 21.08
CA LEU A 331 -1.49 -2.27 19.79
C LEU A 331 -0.03 -2.68 19.89
N ARG A 332 0.72 -2.01 20.76
CA ARG A 332 2.14 -2.28 20.98
C ARG A 332 2.35 -3.73 21.40
N ASN A 333 1.50 -4.23 22.29
CA ASN A 333 1.54 -5.61 22.77
C ASN A 333 1.16 -6.63 21.68
N GLU A 334 0.17 -6.34 20.83
CA GLU A 334 -0.21 -7.19 19.70
C GLU A 334 0.90 -7.24 18.64
N MET A 335 1.51 -6.10 18.31
CA MET A 335 2.66 -6.02 17.39
C MET A 335 3.86 -6.80 17.92
N ALA A 336 4.15 -6.69 19.23
CA ALA A 336 5.22 -7.43 19.88
C ALA A 336 4.97 -8.94 19.87
N ARG A 337 3.73 -9.39 20.13
CA ARG A 337 3.32 -10.80 20.02
C ARG A 337 3.45 -11.37 18.60
N MET A 338 3.29 -10.52 17.58
CA MET A 338 3.44 -10.91 16.17
C MET A 338 4.91 -10.95 15.70
N GLY A 339 5.88 -10.70 16.58
CA GLY A 339 7.32 -10.80 16.28
C GLY A 339 7.93 -9.54 15.64
N GLY A 340 7.19 -8.43 15.58
CA GLY A 340 7.75 -7.12 15.24
C GLY A 340 8.57 -6.57 16.40
N HIS A 341 9.89 -6.57 16.28
CA HIS A 341 10.75 -5.89 17.26
C HIS A 341 10.72 -4.39 16.96
N SER A 342 10.08 -3.58 17.80
CA SER A 342 10.28 -2.13 17.78
C SER A 342 11.72 -1.83 18.17
N VAL A 343 12.53 -1.40 17.22
CA VAL A 343 13.82 -0.77 17.52
C VAL A 343 13.53 0.68 17.89
N ASP A 344 13.09 0.91 19.12
CA ASP A 344 13.03 2.24 19.74
C ASP A 344 12.91 2.07 21.26
N ASP A 345 13.98 1.53 21.88
CA ASP A 345 14.18 1.60 23.34
C ASP A 345 15.56 2.15 23.73
N ASP A 346 16.36 2.67 22.77
CA ASP A 346 17.72 3.16 23.02
C ASP A 346 17.88 4.70 22.91
N VAL A 347 16.87 5.43 23.39
CA VAL A 347 17.07 6.85 23.77
C VAL A 347 16.58 7.05 25.21
N THR A 348 17.37 6.55 26.16
CA THR A 348 17.37 7.13 27.50
C THR A 348 17.97 8.53 27.46
N PRO A 349 17.32 9.55 28.05
CA PRO A 349 17.90 10.88 28.15
C PRO A 349 19.01 10.87 29.21
N ALA A 350 20.21 11.28 28.80
CA ALA A 350 21.29 11.72 29.67
C ALA A 350 21.78 13.09 29.19
#